data_AF-A0A7V9FWX2-F1
#
_entry.id   AF-A0A7V9FWX2-F1
#
_cell.length_a   1.000
_cell.length_b   1.000
_cell.length_c   1.000
_cell.angle_alpha   90.00
_cell.angle_beta   90.00
_cell.angle_gamma   90.00
#
_symmetry.space_group_name_H-M   'P 1'
#
loop_
_entity.id
_entity.type
_entity.pdbx_description
1 polymer ?
#
loop_
_entity_poly.entity_id
_entity_poly.type
_entity_poly.pdbx_seq_one_letter_code
_entity_poly.pdbx_strand_id
1 'polypeptide(L)'
;MLVLGLAAAAALTGGLLAEFAPSVSVLYGLSALGPVVDAGLPAARVVAMGAAAAAVGYLLLAAVLVPGDPYGVVSPSGYAGLRPARGWSVVQAFASATVAVLTVAENSGMSPGRFLARPDALVIGIGQIEQATGWALAALVASVVAMLAGWTLSWRSAVGL
;
A
#
# COMPACT_ATOMS: atom_id res chain seq x y z
N MET A 1 -7.60 16.75 5.38
CA MET A 1 -6.93 17.31 4.18
C MET A 1 -6.19 16.23 3.40
N LEU A 2 -5.15 15.59 3.97
CA LEU A 2 -4.32 14.61 3.26
C LEU A 2 -5.10 13.38 2.72
N VAL A 3 -6.02 12.81 3.51
CA VAL A 3 -6.89 11.69 3.09
C VAL A 3 -7.79 12.08 1.93
N LEU A 4 -8.41 13.28 1.98
CA LEU A 4 -9.29 13.77 0.91
C LEU A 4 -8.52 14.06 -0.38
N GLY A 5 -7.33 14.68 -0.26
CA GLY A 5 -6.47 14.92 -1.42
C GLY A 5 -6.00 13.61 -2.07
N LEU A 6 -5.63 12.61 -1.27
CA LEU A 6 -5.25 11.29 -1.77
C LEU A 6 -6.41 10.57 -2.44
N ALA A 7 -7.60 10.60 -1.82
CA ALA A 7 -8.81 9.99 -2.40
C ALA A 7 -9.20 10.66 -3.71
N ALA A 8 -9.15 12.00 -3.79
CA ALA A 8 -9.43 12.74 -5.02
C ALA A 8 -8.41 12.41 -6.11
N ALA A 9 -7.11 12.37 -5.80
CA ALA A 9 -6.07 12.00 -6.75
C ALA A 9 -6.27 10.57 -7.27
N ALA A 10 -6.56 9.61 -6.38
CA ALA A 10 -6.81 8.22 -6.77
C ALA A 10 -8.06 8.08 -7.67
N ALA A 11 -9.15 8.78 -7.33
CA ALA A 11 -10.38 8.76 -8.12
C ALA A 11 -10.19 9.42 -9.49
N LEU A 12 -9.50 10.57 -9.55
CA LEU A 12 -9.19 11.26 -10.80
C LEU A 12 -8.29 10.40 -11.70
N THR A 13 -7.20 9.86 -11.15
CA THR A 13 -6.28 9.02 -11.93
C THR A 13 -6.95 7.74 -12.42
N GLY A 14 -7.71 7.05 -11.56
CA GLY A 14 -8.45 5.85 -11.95
C GLY A 14 -9.53 6.13 -12.99
N GLY A 15 -10.33 7.18 -12.80
CA GLY A 15 -11.41 7.55 -13.72
C GLY A 15 -10.89 7.99 -15.09
N LEU A 16 -9.87 8.86 -15.11
CA LEU A 16 -9.29 9.31 -16.38
C LEU A 16 -8.63 8.18 -17.16
N LEU A 17 -7.92 7.26 -16.48
CA LEU A 17 -7.29 6.15 -17.18
C LEU A 17 -8.31 5.12 -17.67
N ALA A 18 -9.38 4.84 -16.92
CA ALA A 18 -10.41 3.93 -17.41
C ALA A 18 -11.20 4.48 -18.62
N GLU A 19 -11.36 5.80 -18.72
CA GLU A 19 -12.08 6.42 -19.83
C GLU A 19 -11.20 6.63 -21.06
N PHE A 20 -9.95 7.06 -20.86
CA PHE A 20 -9.09 7.52 -21.96
C PHE A 20 -7.95 6.56 -22.33
N ALA A 21 -7.58 5.60 -21.46
CA ALA A 21 -6.50 4.67 -21.74
C ALA A 21 -7.03 3.36 -22.33
N PRO A 22 -6.35 2.78 -23.34
CA PRO A 22 -6.67 1.43 -23.80
C PRO A 22 -6.37 0.42 -22.68
N SER A 23 -7.25 -0.58 -22.51
CA SER A 23 -7.03 -1.61 -21.50
C SER A 23 -5.74 -2.38 -21.80
N VAL A 24 -4.85 -2.46 -20.81
CA VAL A 24 -3.51 -3.06 -20.96
C VAL A 24 -3.62 -4.55 -21.29
N SER A 25 -4.61 -5.25 -20.73
CA SER A 25 -4.90 -6.65 -21.05
C SER A 25 -5.18 -6.88 -22.54
N VAL A 26 -5.98 -6.00 -23.18
CA VAL A 26 -6.24 -6.09 -24.63
C VAL A 26 -4.99 -5.79 -25.46
N LEU A 27 -4.11 -4.90 -24.99
CA LEU A 27 -2.81 -4.67 -25.64
C LEU A 27 -1.93 -5.92 -25.63
N TYR A 28 -2.06 -6.77 -24.61
CA TYR A 28 -1.41 -8.09 -24.53
C TYR A 28 -2.17 -9.21 -25.26
N GLY A 29 -3.25 -8.89 -25.97
CA GLY A 29 -4.08 -9.87 -26.69
C GLY A 29 -4.98 -10.70 -25.77
N LEU A 30 -5.14 -10.31 -24.50
CA LEU A 30 -6.01 -10.96 -23.54
C LEU A 30 -7.42 -10.35 -23.59
N SER A 31 -8.40 -11.07 -23.03
CA SER A 31 -9.76 -10.54 -22.88
C SER A 31 -9.79 -9.35 -21.91
N ALA A 32 -10.59 -8.33 -22.24
CA ALA A 32 -10.77 -7.17 -21.38
C ALA A 32 -11.27 -7.58 -19.99
N LEU A 33 -10.54 -7.18 -18.95
CA LEU A 33 -10.86 -7.49 -17.55
C LEU A 33 -11.90 -6.53 -16.95
N GLY A 34 -12.23 -5.46 -17.68
CA GLY A 34 -13.27 -4.50 -17.33
C GLY A 34 -12.78 -3.38 -16.38
N PRO A 35 -13.69 -2.45 -16.05
CA PRO A 35 -13.34 -1.18 -15.40
C PRO A 35 -12.76 -1.34 -14.00
N VAL A 36 -13.00 -2.48 -13.34
CA VAL A 36 -12.43 -2.77 -12.01
C VAL A 36 -10.91 -2.85 -12.05
N VAL A 37 -10.34 -3.47 -13.09
CA VAL A 37 -8.88 -3.55 -13.25
C VAL A 37 -8.36 -2.25 -13.85
N ASP A 38 -9.00 -1.75 -14.91
CA ASP A 38 -8.53 -0.58 -15.66
C ASP A 38 -8.54 0.71 -14.82
N ALA A 39 -9.54 0.92 -13.95
CA ALA A 39 -9.56 2.05 -13.01
C ALA A 39 -8.87 1.71 -11.68
N GLY A 40 -9.08 0.49 -11.18
CA GLY A 40 -8.71 0.11 -9.82
C GLY A 40 -7.21 -0.02 -9.64
N LEU A 41 -6.49 -0.55 -10.63
CA LEU A 41 -5.04 -0.71 -10.57
C LEU A 41 -4.30 0.64 -10.48
N PRO A 42 -4.56 1.63 -11.36
CA PRO A 42 -3.93 2.94 -11.22
C PRO A 42 -4.38 3.69 -9.96
N ALA A 43 -5.66 3.62 -9.58
CA ALA A 43 -6.12 4.24 -8.35
C ALA A 43 -5.42 3.66 -7.11
N ALA A 44 -5.31 2.33 -7.02
CA ALA A 44 -4.62 1.65 -5.93
C ALA A 44 -3.12 2.01 -5.87
N ARG A 45 -2.46 2.18 -7.03
CA ARG A 45 -1.06 2.66 -7.09
C ARG A 45 -0.91 4.05 -6.48
N VAL A 46 -1.81 4.98 -6.81
CA VAL A 46 -1.80 6.33 -6.23
C VAL A 46 -1.98 6.28 -4.71
N VAL A 47 -2.94 5.49 -4.23
CA VAL A 47 -3.16 5.32 -2.78
C VAL A 47 -1.92 4.73 -2.11
N ALA A 48 -1.32 3.70 -2.69
CA ALA A 48 -0.14 3.04 -2.12
C ALA A 48 1.05 4.00 -2.02
N MET A 49 1.35 4.75 -3.09
CA MET A 49 2.46 5.72 -3.09
C MET A 49 2.21 6.91 -2.16
N GLY A 50 0.99 7.45 -2.14
CA GLY A 50 0.67 8.57 -1.26
C GLY A 50 0.64 8.18 0.21
N ALA A 51 0.14 6.97 0.53
CA ALA A 51 0.22 6.43 1.88
C ALA A 51 1.67 6.17 2.32
N ALA A 52 2.52 5.67 1.41
CA ALA A 52 3.95 5.50 1.68
C ALA A 52 4.63 6.85 1.98
N ALA A 53 4.41 7.87 1.17
CA ALA A 53 4.97 9.20 1.38
C ALA A 53 4.52 9.80 2.72
N ALA A 54 3.24 9.65 3.07
CA ALA A 54 2.71 10.10 4.35
C ALA A 54 3.36 9.34 5.52
N ALA A 55 3.43 8.01 5.45
CA ALA A 55 4.05 7.18 6.49
C ALA A 55 5.51 7.59 6.73
N VAL A 56 6.31 7.72 5.66
CA VAL A 56 7.71 8.15 5.74
C VAL A 56 7.83 9.55 6.33
N GLY A 57 6.99 10.50 5.92
CA GLY A 57 6.98 11.85 6.48
C GLY A 57 6.74 11.88 7.99
N TYR A 58 5.79 11.07 8.48
CA TYR A 58 5.52 10.96 9.92
C TYR A 58 6.63 10.22 10.68
N LEU A 59 7.27 9.22 10.08
CA LEU A 59 8.43 8.53 10.67
C LEU A 59 9.64 9.47 10.78
N LEU A 60 9.92 10.27 9.75
CA LEU A 60 10.99 11.27 9.79
C LEU A 60 10.72 12.35 10.84
N LEU A 61 9.45 12.78 10.96
CA LEU A 61 9.05 13.70 12.03
C LEU A 61 9.31 13.09 13.41
N ALA A 62 8.96 11.82 13.60
CA ALA A 62 9.11 11.14 14.88
C ALA A 62 10.57 10.81 15.24
N ALA A 63 11.39 10.45 14.25
CA ALA A 63 12.76 9.96 14.49
C ALA A 63 13.83 11.06 14.39
N VAL A 64 13.65 12.04 13.49
CA VAL A 64 14.70 13.02 13.14
C VAL A 64 14.36 14.41 13.66
N LEU A 65 13.13 14.89 13.40
CA LEU A 65 12.78 16.29 13.69
C LEU A 65 12.43 16.56 15.16
N VAL A 66 12.05 15.52 15.91
CA VAL A 66 11.77 15.67 17.34
C VAL A 66 12.52 14.63 18.17
N PRO A 67 13.82 14.86 18.46
CA PRO A 67 14.67 13.89 19.13
C PRO A 67 14.08 13.42 20.47
N GLY A 68 14.36 12.16 20.81
CA GLY A 68 13.87 11.50 22.02
C GLY A 68 14.35 12.17 23.31
N ASP A 69 13.56 12.03 24.38
CA ASP A 69 13.93 12.43 25.74
C ASP A 69 15.04 11.50 26.27
N PRO A 70 16.08 11.98 26.97
CA PRO A 70 17.16 11.15 27.53
C PRO A 70 16.72 9.92 28.34
N TYR A 71 15.50 9.90 28.89
CA TYR A 71 14.99 8.79 29.70
C TYR A 71 13.86 7.97 29.03
N GLY A 72 13.54 8.21 27.76
CA GLY A 72 12.46 7.54 27.05
C GLY A 72 12.84 7.12 25.63
N VAL A 73 12.16 6.09 25.09
CA VAL A 73 12.42 5.57 23.73
C VAL A 73 12.14 6.64 22.66
N VAL A 74 11.14 7.50 22.88
CA VAL A 74 10.74 8.59 21.98
C VAL A 74 10.15 9.76 22.80
N SER A 75 10.32 10.99 22.34
CA SER A 75 9.68 12.18 22.91
C SER A 75 8.15 12.14 22.80
N PRO A 76 7.37 12.86 23.63
CA PRO A 76 5.90 12.89 23.55
C PRO A 76 5.36 13.25 22.15
N SER A 77 6.04 14.17 21.47
CA SER A 77 5.78 14.59 20.10
C SER A 77 6.15 13.53 19.06
N GLY A 78 7.22 12.76 19.27
CA GLY A 78 7.54 11.62 18.40
C GLY A 78 6.52 10.49 18.51
N TYR A 79 5.98 10.23 19.72
CA TYR A 79 4.82 9.34 19.89
C TYR A 79 3.58 9.83 19.14
N ALA A 80 3.35 11.15 19.13
CA ALA A 80 2.26 11.75 18.36
C ALA A 80 2.45 11.58 16.84
N GLY A 81 3.69 11.63 16.33
CA GLY A 81 4.03 11.33 14.94
C GLY A 81 3.92 9.85 14.57
N LEU A 82 4.20 8.95 15.52
CA LEU A 82 4.18 7.50 15.26
C LEU A 82 2.77 6.93 15.08
N ARG A 83 1.76 7.52 15.76
CA ARG A 83 0.35 7.12 15.63
C ARG A 83 -0.18 7.22 14.19
N PRO A 84 -0.08 8.37 13.49
CA PRO A 84 -0.49 8.47 12.10
C PRO A 84 0.44 7.65 11.18
N ALA A 85 1.74 7.54 11.46
CA ALA A 85 2.65 6.69 10.68
C ALA A 85 2.15 5.24 10.60
N ARG A 86 1.70 4.68 11.73
CA ARG A 86 1.10 3.33 11.77
C ARG A 86 -0.13 3.23 10.87
N GLY A 87 -1.06 4.18 10.98
CA GLY A 87 -2.29 4.19 10.16
C GLY A 87 -1.99 4.24 8.67
N TRP A 88 -1.08 5.13 8.25
CA TRP A 88 -0.66 5.25 6.85
C TRP A 88 0.09 4.01 6.35
N SER A 89 0.91 3.37 7.19
CA SER A 89 1.59 2.12 6.84
C SER A 89 0.61 0.97 6.62
N VAL A 90 -0.48 0.90 7.41
CA VAL A 90 -1.56 -0.08 7.18
C VAL A 90 -2.26 0.19 5.85
N VAL A 91 -2.61 1.44 5.55
CA VAL A 91 -3.22 1.81 4.26
C VAL A 91 -2.28 1.46 3.09
N GLN A 92 -0.99 1.77 3.22
CA GLN A 92 0.02 1.40 2.22
C GLN A 92 0.10 -0.11 2.02
N ALA A 93 0.05 -0.90 3.10
CA ALA A 93 0.11 -2.35 3.02
C ALA A 93 -1.08 -2.93 2.22
N PHE A 94 -2.30 -2.52 2.56
CA PHE A 94 -3.50 -2.97 1.84
C PHE A 94 -3.53 -2.50 0.39
N ALA A 95 -3.16 -1.25 0.13
CA ALA A 95 -3.10 -0.71 -1.23
C ALA A 95 -2.05 -1.44 -2.08
N SER A 96 -0.84 -1.66 -1.54
CA SER A 96 0.23 -2.38 -2.24
C SER A 96 -0.15 -3.84 -2.51
N ALA A 97 -0.80 -4.52 -1.56
CA ALA A 97 -1.33 -5.86 -1.77
C ALA A 97 -2.39 -5.89 -2.88
N THR A 98 -3.28 -4.89 -2.90
CA THR A 98 -4.30 -4.74 -3.95
C THR A 98 -3.64 -4.55 -5.32
N VAL A 99 -2.62 -3.69 -5.41
CA VAL A 99 -1.87 -3.50 -6.66
C VAL A 99 -1.20 -4.80 -7.11
N ALA A 100 -0.61 -5.58 -6.19
CA ALA A 100 0.00 -6.86 -6.54
C ALA A 100 -1.04 -7.82 -7.16
N VAL A 101 -2.20 -7.98 -6.52
CA VAL A 101 -3.29 -8.84 -7.02
C VAL A 101 -3.81 -8.38 -8.38
N LEU A 102 -4.07 -7.08 -8.53
CA LEU A 102 -4.57 -6.52 -9.79
C LEU A 102 -3.51 -6.63 -10.91
N THR A 103 -2.22 -6.51 -10.58
CA THR A 103 -1.13 -6.69 -11.55
C THR A 103 -1.08 -8.15 -12.05
N VAL A 104 -1.28 -9.13 -11.17
CA VAL A 104 -1.39 -10.54 -11.58
C VAL A 104 -2.62 -10.76 -12.46
N ALA A 105 -3.76 -10.14 -12.11
CA ALA A 105 -4.99 -10.21 -12.92
C ALA A 105 -4.76 -9.69 -14.34
N GLU A 106 -4.15 -8.50 -14.46
CA GLU A 106 -3.83 -7.84 -15.74
C GLU A 106 -2.94 -8.69 -16.65
N ASN A 107 -1.91 -9.32 -16.08
CA ASN A 107 -0.95 -10.14 -16.83
C ASN A 107 -1.46 -11.57 -17.14
N SER A 108 -2.37 -12.09 -16.31
CA SER A 108 -2.88 -13.47 -16.48
C SER A 108 -4.20 -13.53 -17.27
N GLY A 109 -4.85 -12.38 -17.51
CA GLY A 109 -6.18 -12.32 -18.14
C GLY A 109 -7.29 -12.95 -17.28
N MET A 110 -7.04 -13.21 -16.00
CA MET A 110 -8.00 -13.78 -15.07
C MET A 110 -8.60 -12.68 -14.19
N SER A 111 -9.93 -12.73 -14.00
CA SER A 111 -10.60 -11.76 -13.13
C SER A 111 -10.14 -11.91 -11.68
N PRO A 112 -9.95 -10.80 -10.94
CA PRO A 112 -9.39 -10.84 -9.59
C PRO A 112 -10.23 -11.66 -8.60
N GLY A 113 -11.55 -11.75 -8.81
CA GLY A 113 -12.44 -12.57 -8.00
C GLY A 113 -12.16 -14.09 -8.08
N ARG A 114 -11.56 -14.59 -9.17
CA ARG A 114 -11.20 -16.01 -9.28
C ARG A 114 -10.06 -16.42 -8.36
N PHE A 115 -9.20 -15.48 -7.95
CA PHE A 115 -8.09 -15.79 -7.04
C PHE A 115 -8.56 -16.17 -5.63
N LEU A 116 -9.77 -15.79 -5.23
CA LEU A 116 -10.38 -16.28 -3.98
C LEU A 116 -10.62 -17.80 -3.99
N ALA A 117 -10.87 -18.37 -5.16
CA ALA A 117 -11.05 -19.81 -5.33
C ALA A 117 -9.75 -20.56 -5.67
N ARG A 118 -8.69 -19.83 -6.07
CA ARG A 118 -7.38 -20.37 -6.46
C ARG A 118 -6.25 -19.51 -5.90
N PRO A 119 -6.02 -19.56 -4.57
CA PRO A 119 -4.97 -18.77 -3.93
C PRO A 119 -3.55 -19.22 -4.36
N ASP A 120 -3.39 -20.49 -4.72
CA ASP A 120 -2.19 -21.06 -5.31
C ASP A 120 -1.79 -20.34 -6.61
N ALA A 121 -2.74 -20.14 -7.52
CA ALA A 121 -2.51 -19.43 -8.77
C ALA A 121 -2.08 -17.98 -8.55
N LEU A 122 -2.62 -17.33 -7.51
CA LEU A 122 -2.23 -15.97 -7.13
C LEU A 122 -0.78 -15.93 -6.63
N VAL A 123 -0.40 -16.83 -5.72
CA VAL A 123 0.97 -16.86 -5.15
C VAL A 123 2.00 -17.15 -6.24
N ILE A 124 1.71 -18.11 -7.13
CA ILE A 124 2.56 -18.41 -8.28
C ILE A 124 2.65 -17.18 -9.20
N GLY A 125 1.51 -16.55 -9.53
CA GLY A 125 1.47 -15.36 -10.37
C GLY A 125 2.29 -14.19 -9.80
N ILE A 126 2.20 -13.95 -8.48
CA ILE A 126 3.03 -12.93 -7.82
C ILE A 126 4.51 -13.22 -8.04
N GLY A 127 4.95 -14.48 -7.83
CA GLY A 127 6.36 -14.86 -7.97
C GLY A 127 6.89 -14.92 -9.41
N GLN A 128 6.01 -15.02 -10.42
CA GLN A 128 6.40 -15.00 -11.83
C GLN A 128 6.44 -13.59 -12.43
N ILE A 129 5.66 -12.65 -11.87
CA ILE A 129 5.56 -11.29 -12.39
C ILE A 129 6.38 -10.37 -11.48
N GLU A 130 7.52 -9.90 -11.98
CA GLU A 130 8.45 -9.07 -11.21
C GLU A 130 7.78 -7.84 -10.60
N GLN A 131 6.93 -7.15 -11.38
CA GLN A 131 6.19 -6.00 -10.89
C GLN A 131 5.24 -6.35 -9.74
N ALA A 132 4.55 -7.50 -9.80
CA ALA A 132 3.66 -7.95 -8.74
C ALA A 132 4.44 -8.36 -7.48
N THR A 133 5.59 -9.03 -7.65
CA THR A 133 6.52 -9.34 -6.55
C THR A 133 6.95 -8.06 -5.84
N GLY A 134 7.31 -7.01 -6.57
CA GLY A 134 7.72 -5.72 -5.99
C GLY A 134 6.64 -5.09 -5.11
N TRP A 135 5.38 -5.10 -5.57
CA TRP A 135 4.25 -4.60 -4.77
C TRP A 135 3.91 -5.49 -3.57
N ALA A 136 4.04 -6.82 -3.71
CA ALA A 136 3.88 -7.73 -2.58
C ALA A 136 4.96 -7.50 -1.50
N LEU A 137 6.21 -7.27 -1.92
CA LEU A 137 7.30 -6.93 -1.00
C LEU A 137 7.05 -5.58 -0.33
N ALA A 138 6.58 -4.57 -1.08
CA ALA A 138 6.19 -3.28 -0.51
C ALA A 138 5.07 -3.42 0.53
N ALA A 139 4.08 -4.29 0.28
CA ALA A 139 3.02 -4.60 1.24
C ALA A 139 3.57 -5.25 2.51
N LEU A 140 4.53 -6.17 2.37
CA LEU A 140 5.20 -6.82 3.50
C LEU A 140 5.99 -5.82 4.33
N VAL A 141 6.81 -4.97 3.69
CA VAL A 141 7.58 -3.92 4.38
C VAL A 141 6.65 -2.96 5.13
N ALA A 142 5.59 -2.47 4.48
CA ALA A 142 4.62 -1.59 5.12
C ALA A 142 3.90 -2.25 6.32
N SER A 143 3.61 -3.55 6.22
CA SER A 143 3.05 -4.34 7.33
C SER A 143 4.02 -4.42 8.51
N VAL A 144 5.31 -4.69 8.24
CA VAL A 144 6.36 -4.72 9.27
C VAL A 144 6.46 -3.35 9.95
N VAL A 145 6.48 -2.25 9.19
CA VAL A 145 6.51 -0.89 9.75
C VAL A 145 5.28 -0.64 10.64
N ALA A 146 4.08 -1.03 10.21
CA ALA A 146 2.88 -0.89 11.02
C ALA A 146 2.92 -1.72 12.31
N MET A 147 3.49 -2.92 12.27
CA MET A 147 3.68 -3.79 13.44
C MET A 147 4.69 -3.19 14.42
N LEU A 148 5.85 -2.74 13.93
CA LEU A 148 6.89 -2.12 14.74
C LEU A 148 6.36 -0.82 15.38
N ALA A 149 5.67 0.02 14.62
CA ALA A 149 5.04 1.23 15.15
C ALA A 149 3.98 0.90 16.21
N GLY A 150 3.23 -0.19 16.02
CA GLY A 150 2.27 -0.69 17.00
C GLY A 150 2.94 -1.18 18.29
N TRP A 151 4.05 -1.90 18.17
CA TRP A 151 4.82 -2.37 19.33
C TRP A 151 5.35 -1.20 20.14
N THR A 152 6.00 -0.23 19.49
CA THR A 152 6.54 0.96 20.16
C THR A 152 5.44 1.77 20.86
N LEU A 153 4.24 1.86 20.27
CA LEU A 153 3.08 2.53 20.86
C LEU A 153 2.41 1.73 21.99
N SER A 154 2.74 0.46 22.16
CA SER A 154 2.14 -0.39 23.18
C SER A 154 2.84 -0.21 24.53
N TRP A 155 2.13 -0.47 25.62
CA TRP A 155 2.68 -0.47 26.99
C TRP A 155 3.92 -1.36 27.17
N ARG A 156 4.13 -2.33 26.27
CA ARG A 156 5.28 -3.25 26.31
C ARG A 156 6.61 -2.52 26.15
N SER A 157 6.65 -1.46 25.34
CA SER A 157 7.87 -0.66 25.14
C SER A 157 8.32 0.07 26.42
N ALA A 158 7.38 0.41 27.31
CA ALA A 158 7.69 1.04 28.59
C ALA A 158 8.29 0.05 29.62
N VAL A 159 8.13 -1.26 29.41
CA VAL A 159 8.60 -2.32 30.33
C VAL A 159 9.88 -3.00 29.82
N GLY A 160 10.38 -2.65 28.63
CA GLY A 160 11.63 -3.21 28.08
C GLY A 160 11.53 -4.68 27.65
N LEU A 161 10.31 -5.15 27.32
CA LEU A 161 10.03 -6.48 26.76
C LEU A 161 9.84 -6.43 25.25
#